data_AF-A0A8B6CDT0-F1
#
_entry.id   AF-A0A8B6CDT0-F1
#
_cell.length_a   1.000
_cell.length_b   1.000
_cell.length_c   1.000
_cell.angle_alpha   90.00
_cell.angle_beta   90.00
_cell.angle_gamma   90.00
#
_symmetry.space_group_name_H-M   'P 1'
#
loop_
_entity.id
_entity.type
_entity.pdbx_description
1 polymer ?
#
loop_
_entity_poly.entity_id
_entity_poly.type
_entity_poly.pdbx_seq_one_letter_code
_entity_poly.pdbx_strand_id
1 'polypeptide(L)'
;MHLFTDASSTIGFGDEQISSVSTRGRESSNSLSNPGRDYLDIAVENLQTFAVADSTKALYNVGYEHYLKFLQLQGSTWSTFQLPPVSENLLMRFIAYCESNKHLRYSTIKSYLCGIRFFYLLKGGVNPLENFVGKPLPKLKSVLVGDPLSRIFFISHVKCTLDKLGLSSEKYNGHSFRSGAATTAHKARLEDHLIQTLGRWSSDCYTKYIHTSPDVLRQAQIQMTSTLNN
;
A
#
# COMPACT_ATOMS: atom_id res chain seq x y z
N MET A 1 4.60 -46.28 53.49
CA MET A 1 4.91 -47.33 54.48
C MET A 1 3.59 -47.87 54.97
N HIS A 2 3.34 -49.18 54.80
CA HIS A 2 2.16 -49.96 55.24
C HIS A 2 0.75 -49.40 54.91
N LEU A 3 -0.02 -49.90 53.93
CA LEU A 3 -0.47 -51.28 53.59
C LEU A 3 -1.81 -51.66 54.26
N PHE A 4 -2.75 -52.11 53.42
CA PHE A 4 -3.85 -53.06 53.72
C PHE A 4 -4.92 -52.59 54.74
N THR A 5 -6.17 -53.07 54.78
CA THR A 5 -6.94 -54.17 54.13
C THR A 5 -8.46 -53.84 54.28
N ASP A 6 -9.49 -54.48 53.72
CA ASP A 6 -9.63 -55.59 52.75
C ASP A 6 -11.03 -55.58 52.07
N ALA A 7 -11.19 -56.41 51.03
CA ALA A 7 -12.31 -57.31 50.67
C ALA A 7 -13.81 -56.96 50.90
N SER A 8 -14.78 -57.57 50.21
CA SER A 8 -14.89 -58.27 48.90
C SER A 8 -16.33 -58.78 48.77
N SER A 9 -16.92 -58.80 47.57
CA SER A 9 -17.99 -59.74 47.19
C SER A 9 -18.07 -59.83 45.66
N THR A 10 -17.88 -61.04 45.13
CA THR A 10 -17.74 -61.35 43.70
C THR A 10 -19.04 -61.91 43.11
N ILE A 11 -19.17 -61.92 41.77
CA ILE A 11 -19.82 -62.88 40.85
C ILE A 11 -20.47 -62.09 39.68
N GLY A 12 -20.20 -62.33 38.39
CA GLY A 12 -19.19 -63.21 37.77
C GLY A 12 -19.42 -63.40 36.25
N PHE A 13 -18.36 -63.85 35.56
CA PHE A 13 -18.30 -64.50 34.22
C PHE A 13 -18.67 -63.75 32.93
N GLY A 14 -17.79 -63.90 31.92
CA GLY A 14 -17.99 -63.47 30.53
C GLY A 14 -16.68 -63.28 29.75
N ASP A 15 -15.93 -64.36 29.48
CA ASP A 15 -14.69 -64.32 28.67
C ASP A 15 -14.97 -64.10 27.17
N GLU A 16 -14.18 -63.25 26.51
CA GLU A 16 -13.60 -63.57 25.18
C GLU A 16 -12.39 -62.66 24.83
N GLN A 17 -11.21 -63.27 24.77
CA GLN A 17 -10.11 -62.85 23.88
C GLN A 17 -10.39 -63.48 22.50
N ILE A 18 -9.77 -63.17 21.35
CA ILE A 18 -8.46 -62.59 21.01
C ILE A 18 -8.71 -61.78 19.71
N SER A 19 -8.09 -60.63 19.45
CA SER A 19 -6.77 -60.58 18.81
C SER A 19 -6.41 -59.16 18.32
N SER A 20 -5.12 -58.97 18.00
CA SER A 20 -4.58 -57.78 17.32
C SER A 20 -4.22 -58.08 15.86
N VAL A 21 -4.74 -57.31 14.91
CA VAL A 21 -4.18 -57.23 13.55
C VAL A 21 -4.05 -55.77 13.13
N SER A 22 -2.80 -55.34 12.94
CA SER A 22 -2.48 -54.08 12.26
C SER A 22 -2.41 -54.33 10.76
N THR A 23 -3.22 -53.62 9.97
CA THR A 23 -3.09 -53.60 8.52
C THR A 23 -3.02 -52.16 8.03
N ARG A 24 -1.91 -51.81 7.36
CA ARG A 24 -1.72 -50.51 6.72
C ARG A 24 -2.77 -50.24 5.65
N GLY A 25 -3.21 -48.98 5.60
CA GLY A 25 -3.63 -48.31 4.36
C GLY A 25 -5.12 -48.06 4.22
N ARG A 26 -5.52 -46.78 4.30
CA ARG A 26 -5.67 -45.91 3.11
C ARG A 26 -6.29 -44.57 3.54
N GLU A 27 -5.47 -43.52 3.58
CA GLU A 27 -6.01 -42.15 3.65
C GLU A 27 -6.92 -41.94 2.44
N SER A 28 -8.21 -41.75 2.71
CA SER A 28 -9.23 -41.50 1.68
C SER A 28 -9.82 -40.13 1.94
N SER A 29 -9.17 -39.13 1.37
CA SER A 29 -9.60 -37.74 1.37
C SER A 29 -10.90 -37.58 0.56
N ASN A 30 -12.03 -37.81 1.20
CA ASN A 30 -13.35 -37.43 0.68
C ASN A 30 -13.86 -36.22 1.47
N SER A 31 -13.39 -35.03 1.08
CA SER A 31 -14.06 -33.78 1.43
C SER A 31 -15.35 -33.67 0.64
N LEU A 32 -16.39 -34.36 1.10
CA LEU A 32 -17.77 -34.12 0.66
C LEU A 32 -18.11 -32.67 0.99
N SER A 33 -18.22 -31.82 -0.03
CA SER A 33 -18.70 -30.45 0.12
C SER A 33 -20.11 -30.51 0.73
N ASN A 34 -20.28 -29.89 1.89
CA ASN A 34 -21.55 -29.90 2.60
C ASN A 34 -22.53 -28.99 1.83
N PRO A 35 -23.60 -29.52 1.21
CA PRO A 35 -24.47 -28.70 0.35
C PRO A 35 -25.16 -27.56 1.12
N GLY A 36 -25.33 -27.71 2.43
CA GLY A 36 -25.84 -26.65 3.29
C GLY A 36 -24.86 -25.50 3.54
N ARG A 37 -23.54 -25.73 3.41
CA ARG A 37 -22.54 -24.66 3.45
C ARG A 37 -22.57 -23.88 2.13
N ASP A 38 -22.53 -24.58 1.01
CA ASP A 38 -22.55 -23.98 -0.33
C ASP A 38 -23.81 -23.09 -0.54
N TYR A 39 -24.97 -23.54 -0.05
CA TYR A 39 -26.21 -22.74 -0.06
C TYR A 39 -26.12 -21.45 0.78
N LEU A 40 -25.48 -21.51 1.95
CA LEU A 40 -25.31 -20.34 2.83
C LEU A 40 -24.32 -19.34 2.23
N ASP A 41 -23.23 -19.80 1.63
CA ASP A 41 -22.26 -18.94 0.95
C ASP A 41 -22.93 -18.20 -0.24
N ILE A 42 -23.72 -18.91 -1.05
CA ILE A 42 -24.57 -18.32 -2.11
C ILE A 42 -25.58 -17.31 -1.53
N ALA A 43 -26.21 -17.60 -0.39
CA ALA A 43 -27.14 -16.67 0.24
C ALA A 43 -26.44 -15.39 0.73
N VAL A 44 -25.21 -15.49 1.24
CA VAL A 44 -24.39 -14.34 1.66
C VAL A 44 -23.97 -13.48 0.46
N GLU A 45 -23.51 -14.08 -0.64
CA GLU A 45 -23.20 -13.34 -1.89
C GLU A 45 -24.42 -12.59 -2.43
N ASN A 46 -25.60 -13.24 -2.41
CA ASN A 46 -26.86 -12.62 -2.79
C ASN A 46 -27.21 -11.43 -1.88
N LEU A 47 -27.14 -11.59 -0.55
CA LEU A 47 -27.41 -10.50 0.40
C LEU A 47 -26.45 -9.32 0.23
N GLN A 48 -25.15 -9.57 0.04
CA GLN A 48 -24.16 -8.52 -0.27
C GLN A 48 -24.48 -7.78 -1.57
N THR A 49 -25.01 -8.49 -2.57
CA THR A 49 -25.46 -7.91 -3.83
C THR A 49 -26.72 -7.08 -3.64
N PHE A 50 -27.75 -7.58 -2.94
CA PHE A 50 -28.99 -6.85 -2.68
C PHE A 50 -28.81 -5.61 -1.79
N ALA A 51 -27.79 -5.58 -0.93
CA ALA A 51 -27.47 -4.43 -0.07
C ALA A 51 -27.00 -3.17 -0.83
N VAL A 52 -26.73 -3.26 -2.14
CA VAL A 52 -26.28 -2.13 -2.98
C VAL A 52 -27.39 -1.73 -3.96
N ALA A 53 -27.70 -0.44 -4.02
CA ALA A 53 -28.66 0.11 -4.99
C ALA A 53 -28.22 -0.14 -6.45
N ASP A 54 -29.17 -0.41 -7.34
CA ASP A 54 -28.86 -0.86 -8.71
C ASP A 54 -28.14 0.20 -9.56
N SER A 55 -28.42 1.48 -9.33
CA SER A 55 -27.66 2.60 -9.91
C SER A 55 -26.18 2.59 -9.51
N THR A 56 -25.89 2.21 -8.25
CA THR A 56 -24.53 2.05 -7.73
C THR A 56 -23.87 0.79 -8.29
N LYS A 57 -24.60 -0.33 -8.43
CA LYS A 57 -24.10 -1.54 -9.11
C LYS A 57 -23.70 -1.25 -10.55
N ALA A 58 -24.54 -0.53 -11.31
CA ALA A 58 -24.24 -0.15 -12.68
C ALA A 58 -22.94 0.67 -12.78
N LEU A 59 -22.76 1.65 -11.89
CA LEU A 59 -21.54 2.46 -11.83
C LEU A 59 -20.31 1.63 -11.43
N TYR A 60 -20.44 0.72 -10.47
CA TYR A 60 -19.37 -0.20 -10.06
C TYR A 60 -18.97 -1.16 -11.17
N ASN A 61 -19.95 -1.69 -11.92
CA ASN A 61 -19.72 -2.57 -13.06
C ASN A 61 -18.94 -1.83 -14.16
N VAL A 62 -19.37 -0.63 -14.54
CA VAL A 62 -18.64 0.21 -15.51
C VAL A 62 -17.21 0.47 -15.04
N GLY A 63 -16.99 0.73 -13.74
CA GLY A 63 -15.66 0.93 -13.18
C GLY A 63 -14.77 -0.31 -13.21
N TYR A 64 -15.33 -1.49 -12.93
CA TYR A 64 -14.63 -2.77 -12.99
C TYR A 64 -14.26 -3.14 -14.43
N GLU A 65 -15.17 -2.99 -15.39
CA GLU A 65 -14.90 -3.20 -16.81
C GLU A 65 -13.78 -2.29 -17.35
N HIS A 66 -13.73 -1.03 -16.90
CA HIS A 66 -12.61 -0.14 -17.21
C HIS A 66 -11.28 -0.65 -16.65
N TYR A 67 -11.29 -1.29 -15.47
CA TYR A 67 -10.10 -1.88 -14.86
C TYR A 67 -9.63 -3.13 -15.62
N LEU A 68 -10.55 -4.02 -16.02
CA LEU A 68 -10.23 -5.18 -16.85
C LEU A 68 -9.61 -4.75 -18.19
N LYS A 69 -10.21 -3.75 -18.87
CA LYS A 69 -9.65 -3.19 -20.11
C LYS A 69 -8.28 -2.56 -19.90
N PHE A 70 -8.04 -1.89 -18.78
CA PHE A 70 -6.72 -1.38 -18.41
C PHE A 70 -5.69 -2.50 -18.22
N LEU A 71 -6.04 -3.60 -17.56
CA LEU A 71 -5.14 -4.76 -17.39
C LEU A 71 -4.77 -5.41 -18.72
N GLN A 72 -5.72 -5.57 -19.65
CA GLN A 72 -5.46 -6.00 -21.03
C GLN A 72 -4.47 -5.08 -21.75
N LEU A 73 -4.64 -3.76 -21.63
CA LEU A 73 -3.72 -2.77 -22.21
C LEU A 73 -2.32 -2.79 -21.58
N GLN A 74 -2.18 -3.26 -20.34
CA GLN A 74 -0.89 -3.49 -19.67
C GLN A 74 -0.24 -4.84 -20.07
N GLY A 75 -0.86 -5.63 -20.95
CA GLY A 75 -0.41 -6.99 -21.30
C GLY A 75 -0.59 -8.01 -20.16
N SER A 76 -1.41 -7.70 -19.15
CA SER A 76 -1.69 -8.63 -18.05
C SER A 76 -2.75 -9.65 -18.48
N THR A 77 -2.43 -10.94 -18.38
CA THR A 77 -3.37 -12.05 -18.57
C THR A 77 -3.91 -12.52 -17.22
N TRP A 78 -5.19 -12.91 -17.18
CA TRP A 78 -5.81 -13.57 -16.04
C TRP A 78 -6.87 -14.55 -16.55
N SER A 79 -7.13 -15.61 -15.79
CA SER A 79 -8.18 -16.59 -16.10
C SER A 79 -9.54 -16.10 -15.58
N THR A 80 -10.63 -16.42 -16.26
CA THR A 80 -12.00 -16.15 -15.80
C THR A 80 -12.29 -16.75 -14.42
N PHE A 81 -11.64 -17.87 -14.10
CA PHE A 81 -11.74 -18.58 -12.82
C PHE A 81 -10.85 -17.99 -11.70
N GLN A 82 -10.09 -16.94 -11.99
CA GLN A 82 -9.21 -16.28 -11.03
C GLN A 82 -9.57 -14.81 -10.89
N LEU A 83 -9.34 -14.25 -9.70
CA LEU A 83 -9.39 -12.80 -9.54
C LEU A 83 -8.29 -12.15 -10.40
N PRO A 84 -8.58 -11.02 -11.08
CA PRO A 84 -7.55 -10.29 -11.82
C PRO A 84 -6.38 -9.88 -10.90
N PRO A 85 -5.18 -9.65 -11.45
CA PRO A 85 -4.06 -9.16 -10.64
C PRO A 85 -4.36 -7.77 -10.08
N VAL A 86 -4.21 -7.58 -8.77
CA VAL A 86 -4.38 -6.29 -8.10
C VAL A 86 -3.20 -5.99 -7.17
N SER A 87 -2.80 -4.72 -7.14
CA SER A 87 -1.79 -4.20 -6.22
C SER A 87 -1.91 -2.68 -6.11
N GLU A 88 -1.32 -2.07 -5.07
CA GLU A 88 -1.22 -0.62 -4.95
C GLU A 88 -0.66 0.04 -6.22
N ASN A 89 0.34 -0.58 -6.87
CA ASN A 89 0.94 -0.03 -8.08
C ASN A 89 -0.01 -0.10 -9.28
N LEU A 90 -0.74 -1.22 -9.46
CA LEU A 90 -1.73 -1.37 -10.53
C LEU A 90 -2.90 -0.40 -10.35
N LEU A 91 -3.39 -0.19 -9.12
CA LEU A 91 -4.45 0.80 -8.84
C LEU A 91 -3.98 2.23 -9.10
N MET A 92 -2.74 2.57 -8.72
CA MET A 92 -2.15 3.88 -9.03
C MET A 92 -1.99 4.11 -10.54
N ARG A 93 -1.55 3.10 -11.30
CA ARG A 93 -1.47 3.15 -12.77
C ARG A 93 -2.86 3.25 -13.42
N PHE A 94 -3.87 2.58 -12.86
CA PHE A 94 -5.25 2.68 -13.31
C PHE A 94 -5.83 4.08 -13.11
N ILE A 95 -5.57 4.71 -11.96
CA ILE A 95 -5.96 6.12 -11.71
C ILE A 95 -5.34 7.04 -12.76
N ALA A 96 -4.04 6.91 -13.03
CA ALA A 96 -3.36 7.67 -14.07
C ALA A 96 -3.95 7.41 -15.46
N TYR A 97 -4.25 6.15 -15.80
CA TYR A 97 -4.92 5.80 -17.06
C TYR A 97 -6.30 6.48 -17.21
N CYS A 98 -7.12 6.49 -16.14
CA CYS A 98 -8.42 7.15 -16.12
C CYS A 98 -8.36 8.68 -16.23
N GLU A 99 -7.32 9.30 -15.70
CA GLU A 99 -7.06 10.73 -15.86
C GLU A 99 -6.62 11.03 -17.30
N SER A 100 -5.55 10.38 -17.78
CA SER A 100 -4.87 10.81 -19.00
C SER A 100 -5.53 10.32 -20.30
N ASN A 101 -6.24 9.19 -20.29
CA ASN A 101 -6.86 8.60 -21.51
C ASN A 101 -8.38 8.78 -21.58
N LYS A 102 -9.00 9.21 -20.48
CA LYS A 102 -10.46 9.30 -20.35
C LYS A 102 -10.93 10.64 -19.74
N HIS A 103 -10.00 11.46 -19.25
CA HIS A 103 -10.27 12.75 -18.59
C HIS A 103 -11.40 12.67 -17.54
N LEU A 104 -11.45 11.55 -16.81
CA LEU A 104 -12.51 11.32 -15.83
C LEU A 104 -12.33 12.22 -14.62
N ARG A 105 -13.45 12.77 -14.14
CA ARG A 105 -13.47 13.47 -12.85
C ARG A 105 -13.06 12.49 -11.75
N TYR A 106 -12.23 12.97 -10.84
CA TYR A 106 -11.68 12.21 -9.73
C TYR A 106 -12.75 11.56 -8.81
N SER A 107 -13.94 12.16 -8.67
CA SER A 107 -15.09 11.55 -8.00
C SER A 107 -15.56 10.26 -8.68
N THR A 108 -15.58 10.22 -10.02
CA THR A 108 -15.86 9.01 -10.81
C THR A 108 -14.78 7.96 -10.62
N ILE A 109 -13.50 8.36 -10.57
CA ILE A 109 -12.37 7.45 -10.32
C ILE A 109 -12.48 6.80 -8.93
N LYS A 110 -12.89 7.56 -7.90
CA LYS A 110 -13.23 7.00 -6.58
C LYS A 110 -14.33 5.95 -6.67
N SER A 111 -15.43 6.24 -7.36
CA SER A 111 -16.52 5.27 -7.56
C SER A 111 -16.06 4.01 -8.30
N TYR A 112 -15.15 4.12 -9.28
CA TYR A 112 -14.58 2.96 -9.97
C TYR A 112 -13.73 2.10 -9.04
N LEU A 113 -12.92 2.70 -8.17
CA LEU A 113 -12.13 1.98 -7.16
C LEU A 113 -13.03 1.31 -6.10
N CYS A 114 -14.15 1.94 -5.72
CA CYS A 114 -15.19 1.30 -4.92
C CYS A 114 -15.83 0.10 -5.64
N GLY A 115 -16.01 0.19 -6.96
CA GLY A 115 -16.45 -0.93 -7.80
C GLY A 115 -15.46 -2.08 -7.82
N ILE A 116 -14.17 -1.81 -8.06
CA ILE A 116 -13.12 -2.84 -7.96
C ILE A 116 -13.15 -3.49 -6.57
N ARG A 117 -13.22 -2.71 -5.48
CA ARG A 117 -13.37 -3.26 -4.12
C ARG A 117 -14.59 -4.17 -4.00
N PHE A 118 -15.75 -3.74 -4.48
CA PHE A 118 -16.99 -4.51 -4.43
C PHE A 118 -16.85 -5.87 -5.13
N PHE A 119 -16.33 -5.92 -6.36
CA PHE A 119 -16.16 -7.17 -7.10
C PHE A 119 -15.11 -8.12 -6.51
N TYR A 120 -14.09 -7.61 -5.83
CA TYR A 120 -13.12 -8.47 -5.12
C TYR A 120 -13.75 -9.08 -3.87
N LEU A 121 -14.47 -8.29 -3.06
CA LEU A 121 -15.15 -8.77 -1.86
C LEU A 121 -16.25 -9.79 -2.19
N LEU A 122 -17.05 -9.52 -3.23
CA LEU A 122 -18.12 -10.43 -3.68
C LEU A 122 -17.58 -11.80 -4.13
N LYS A 123 -16.34 -11.86 -4.63
CA LYS A 123 -15.65 -13.10 -5.04
C LYS A 123 -14.79 -13.73 -3.93
N GLY A 124 -15.05 -13.38 -2.67
CA GLY A 124 -14.30 -13.89 -1.51
C GLY A 124 -12.83 -13.42 -1.41
N GLY A 125 -12.45 -12.39 -2.18
CA GLY A 125 -11.10 -11.83 -2.19
C GLY A 125 -10.84 -10.83 -1.06
N VAL A 126 -9.56 -10.54 -0.81
CA VAL A 126 -9.15 -9.48 0.12
C VAL A 126 -9.53 -8.09 -0.41
N ASN A 127 -9.75 -7.12 0.49
CA ASN A 127 -10.03 -5.73 0.12
C ASN A 127 -8.84 -5.11 -0.65
N PRO A 128 -8.98 -4.80 -1.96
CA PRO A 128 -7.86 -4.32 -2.78
C PRO A 128 -7.39 -2.90 -2.44
N LEU A 129 -8.13 -2.15 -1.62
CA LEU A 129 -7.78 -0.77 -1.23
C LEU A 129 -7.00 -0.72 0.11
N GLU A 130 -6.85 -1.86 0.77
CA GLU A 130 -6.17 -2.04 2.06
C GLU A 130 -5.02 -3.05 1.94
N ASN A 131 -4.14 -3.07 2.94
CA ASN A 131 -3.17 -4.14 3.11
C ASN A 131 -3.76 -5.32 3.90
N PHE A 132 -2.99 -6.40 4.05
CA PHE A 132 -3.37 -7.59 4.81
C PHE A 132 -3.67 -7.35 6.32
N VAL A 133 -3.45 -6.13 6.82
CA VAL A 133 -3.71 -5.69 8.21
C VAL A 133 -4.94 -4.76 8.26
N GLY A 134 -5.71 -4.63 7.18
CA GLY A 134 -6.89 -3.76 7.09
C GLY A 134 -6.56 -2.25 7.10
N LYS A 135 -5.31 -1.86 6.85
CA LYS A 135 -4.91 -0.44 6.79
C LYS A 135 -4.91 0.05 5.33
N PRO A 136 -5.41 1.27 5.04
CA PRO A 136 -5.40 1.83 3.69
C PRO A 136 -3.98 1.86 3.09
N LEU A 137 -3.89 1.54 1.79
CA LEU A 137 -2.63 1.54 1.05
C LEU A 137 -2.02 2.97 0.99
N PRO A 138 -0.78 3.22 1.45
CA PRO A 138 -0.28 4.58 1.69
C PRO A 138 -0.27 5.52 0.48
N LYS A 139 0.17 5.05 -0.70
CA LYS A 139 0.20 5.87 -1.93
C LYS A 139 -1.23 6.14 -2.39
N LEU A 140 -2.03 5.08 -2.40
CA LEU A 140 -3.44 5.17 -2.80
C LEU A 140 -4.19 6.16 -1.89
N LYS A 141 -3.98 6.11 -0.56
CA LYS A 141 -4.56 7.07 0.39
C LYS A 141 -4.14 8.51 0.08
N SER A 142 -2.86 8.77 -0.19
CA SER A 142 -2.39 10.13 -0.55
C SER A 142 -3.09 10.66 -1.80
N VAL A 143 -3.28 9.81 -2.82
CA VAL A 143 -4.02 10.18 -4.04
C VAL A 143 -5.53 10.28 -3.80
N LEU A 144 -6.12 9.45 -2.94
CA LEU A 144 -7.57 9.37 -2.71
C LEU A 144 -8.11 10.31 -1.62
N VAL A 145 -7.27 10.87 -0.76
CA VAL A 145 -7.70 11.80 0.30
C VAL A 145 -7.14 13.20 0.05
N GLY A 146 -6.03 13.33 -0.70
CA GLY A 146 -5.28 14.58 -0.78
C GLY A 146 -4.43 14.83 0.46
N ASP A 147 -4.24 13.81 1.31
CA ASP A 147 -3.35 13.87 2.47
C ASP A 147 -1.93 14.25 2.00
N PRO A 148 -1.29 15.28 2.60
CA PRO A 148 0.07 15.65 2.25
C PRO A 148 1.02 14.47 2.49
N LEU A 149 1.85 14.15 1.49
CA LEU A 149 2.83 13.07 1.56
C LEU A 149 3.69 13.20 2.83
N SER A 150 3.63 12.18 3.70
CA SER A 150 4.36 12.23 4.97
C SER A 150 5.87 12.31 4.72
N ARG A 151 6.59 13.06 5.58
CA ARG A 151 8.05 13.21 5.46
C ARG A 151 8.76 11.86 5.38
N ILE A 152 8.34 10.90 6.20
CA ILE A 152 8.93 9.55 6.23
C ILE A 152 8.75 8.85 4.88
N PHE A 153 7.53 8.88 4.34
CA PHE A 153 7.23 8.25 3.06
C PHE A 153 7.98 8.91 1.90
N PHE A 154 7.99 10.24 1.83
CA PHE A 154 8.72 10.99 0.80
C PHE A 154 10.23 10.67 0.83
N ILE A 155 10.87 10.75 2.00
CA ILE A 155 12.31 10.49 2.12
C ILE A 155 12.65 9.03 1.84
N SER A 156 11.84 8.07 2.30
CA SER A 156 12.01 6.65 1.96
C SER A 156 11.92 6.41 0.44
N HIS A 157 10.96 7.04 -0.24
CA HIS A 157 10.80 6.91 -1.68
C HIS A 157 11.95 7.54 -2.47
N VAL A 158 12.43 8.72 -2.05
CA VAL A 158 13.60 9.38 -2.65
C VAL A 158 14.85 8.53 -2.45
N LYS A 159 15.15 8.04 -1.22
CA LYS A 159 16.31 7.19 -0.97
C LYS A 159 16.31 5.95 -1.87
N CYS A 160 15.21 5.19 -1.88
CA CYS A 160 15.04 4.01 -2.73
C CYS A 160 15.21 4.31 -4.24
N THR A 161 14.87 5.53 -4.69
CA THR A 161 15.05 5.95 -6.08
C THR A 161 16.51 6.30 -6.37
N LEU A 162 17.22 6.95 -5.44
CA LEU A 162 18.66 7.24 -5.55
C LEU A 162 19.49 5.96 -5.57
N ASP A 163 19.17 4.98 -4.70
CA ASP A 163 19.86 3.69 -4.65
C ASP A 163 19.75 2.95 -5.99
N LYS A 164 18.57 2.97 -6.62
CA LYS A 164 18.32 2.38 -7.96
C LYS A 164 19.07 3.08 -9.09
N LEU A 165 19.47 4.34 -8.89
CA LEU A 165 20.28 5.11 -9.84
C LEU A 165 21.79 5.02 -9.52
N GLY A 166 22.20 4.17 -8.56
CA GLY A 166 23.60 4.03 -8.14
C GLY A 166 24.13 5.23 -7.33
N LEU A 167 23.24 6.11 -6.85
CA LEU A 167 23.60 7.30 -6.07
C LEU A 167 23.53 6.99 -4.57
N SER A 168 24.54 7.45 -3.82
CA SER A 168 24.60 7.26 -2.36
C SER A 168 23.47 8.02 -1.65
N SER A 169 22.41 7.30 -1.29
CA SER A 169 21.21 7.86 -0.65
C SER A 169 21.45 8.43 0.75
N GLU A 170 22.50 7.99 1.46
CA GLU A 170 22.86 8.49 2.79
C GLU A 170 23.23 9.97 2.85
N LYS A 171 23.64 10.57 1.73
CA LYS A 171 23.91 12.02 1.64
C LYS A 171 22.63 12.87 1.60
N TYR A 172 21.46 12.24 1.45
CA TYR A 172 20.18 12.90 1.20
C TYR A 172 19.17 12.62 2.31
N ASN A 173 18.74 13.69 2.98
CA ASN A 173 17.67 13.68 3.95
C ASN A 173 16.76 14.92 3.75
N GLY A 174 15.69 15.04 4.55
CA GLY A 174 14.74 16.16 4.42
C GLY A 174 15.33 17.56 4.69
N HIS A 175 16.45 17.64 5.41
CA HIS A 175 17.21 18.86 5.60
C HIS A 175 18.04 19.20 4.35
N SER A 176 18.68 18.21 3.71
CA SER A 176 19.43 18.40 2.46
C SER A 176 18.58 19.07 1.37
N PHE A 177 17.28 18.70 1.26
CA PHE A 177 16.35 19.36 0.33
C PHE A 177 16.11 20.84 0.65
N ARG A 178 15.95 21.19 1.94
CA ARG A 178 15.78 22.60 2.36
C ARG A 178 17.06 23.41 2.12
N SER A 179 18.24 22.82 2.36
CA SER A 179 19.52 23.45 2.07
C SER A 179 19.78 23.63 0.58
N GLY A 180 19.45 22.63 -0.24
CA GLY A 180 19.49 22.73 -1.69
C GLY A 180 18.53 23.80 -2.24
N ALA A 181 17.29 23.87 -1.73
CA ALA A 181 16.33 24.88 -2.13
C ALA A 181 16.79 26.31 -1.78
N ALA A 182 17.23 26.55 -0.54
CA ALA A 182 17.76 27.85 -0.12
C ALA A 182 18.97 28.28 -0.97
N THR A 183 19.94 27.37 -1.15
CA THR A 183 21.15 27.64 -1.94
C THR A 183 20.83 27.90 -3.41
N THR A 184 19.88 27.16 -4.01
CA THR A 184 19.45 27.37 -5.40
C THR A 184 18.73 28.70 -5.57
N ALA A 185 17.84 29.06 -4.64
CA ALA A 185 17.11 30.34 -4.68
C ALA A 185 18.07 31.53 -4.56
N HIS A 186 19.06 31.46 -3.66
CA HIS A 186 20.12 32.45 -3.53
C HIS A 186 21.01 32.53 -4.79
N LYS A 187 21.41 31.39 -5.37
CA LYS A 187 22.16 31.36 -6.65
C LYS A 187 21.37 31.95 -7.82
N ALA A 188 20.04 31.83 -7.81
CA ALA A 188 19.15 32.48 -8.76
C ALA A 188 18.96 33.99 -8.51
N ARG A 189 19.64 34.55 -7.49
CA ARG A 189 19.56 35.97 -7.08
C ARG A 189 18.14 36.42 -6.70
N LEU A 190 17.32 35.51 -6.17
CA LEU A 190 16.07 35.89 -5.53
C LEU A 190 16.38 36.70 -4.27
N GLU A 191 15.60 37.74 -4.02
CA GLU A 191 15.74 38.54 -2.81
C GLU A 191 15.45 37.72 -1.54
N ASP A 192 16.12 38.08 -0.46
CA ASP A 192 16.05 37.40 0.83
C ASP A 192 14.62 37.21 1.36
N HIS A 193 13.76 38.23 1.19
CA HIS A 193 12.35 38.17 1.57
C HIS A 193 11.55 37.12 0.75
N LEU A 194 11.90 36.90 -0.52
CA LEU A 194 11.31 35.88 -1.38
C LEU A 194 11.79 34.49 -0.96
N ILE A 195 13.08 34.32 -0.67
CA ILE A 195 13.65 33.06 -0.17
C ILE A 195 12.98 32.67 1.16
N GLN A 196 12.84 33.63 2.07
CA GLN A 196 12.16 33.49 3.35
C GLN A 196 10.69 33.05 3.18
N THR A 197 9.95 33.73 2.30
CA THR A 197 8.54 33.43 1.99
C THR A 197 8.38 32.03 1.35
N LEU A 198 9.19 31.70 0.35
CA LEU A 198 9.16 30.42 -0.37
C LEU A 198 9.49 29.24 0.55
N GLY A 199 10.46 29.39 1.45
CA GLY A 199 10.81 28.36 2.43
C GLY A 199 9.93 28.31 3.68
N ARG A 200 9.01 29.28 3.84
CA ARG A 200 8.16 29.49 5.02
C ARG A 200 8.97 29.64 6.30
N TRP A 201 10.04 30.43 6.23
CA TRP A 201 10.85 30.81 7.41
C TRP A 201 10.29 32.11 8.03
N SER A 202 10.25 32.18 9.35
CA SER A 202 9.79 33.37 10.09
C SER A 202 10.93 34.28 10.56
N SER A 203 12.18 33.93 10.21
CA SER A 203 13.40 34.66 10.54
C SER A 203 14.51 34.29 9.56
N ASP A 204 15.68 34.92 9.70
CA ASP A 204 16.82 34.74 8.80
C ASP A 204 17.57 33.42 9.03
N CYS A 205 16.94 32.44 9.70
CA CYS A 205 17.50 31.11 9.95
C CYS A 205 17.84 30.33 8.67
N TYR A 206 17.29 30.74 7.51
CA TYR A 206 17.60 30.18 6.20
C TYR A 206 19.02 30.51 5.71
N THR A 207 19.66 31.57 6.24
CA THR A 207 21.05 31.92 5.91
C THR A 207 22.01 30.76 6.21
N LYS A 208 21.77 30.02 7.31
CA LYS A 208 22.51 28.81 7.70
C LYS A 208 22.38 27.64 6.70
N TYR A 209 21.48 27.75 5.72
CA TYR A 209 21.25 26.75 4.70
C TYR A 209 21.87 27.10 3.35
N ILE A 210 22.27 28.35 3.15
CA ILE A 210 23.00 28.81 1.96
C ILE A 210 24.49 28.50 2.17
N HIS A 211 25.00 27.53 1.42
CA HIS A 211 26.40 27.13 1.52
C HIS A 211 27.24 27.94 0.51
N THR A 212 27.93 28.97 1.01
CA THR A 212 28.92 29.73 0.22
C THR A 212 30.12 28.85 -0.09
N SER A 213 30.49 28.70 -1.37
CA SER A 213 31.67 27.91 -1.72
C SER A 213 32.97 28.64 -1.33
N PRO A 214 34.08 27.91 -1.08
CA PRO A 214 35.38 28.53 -0.79
C PRO A 214 35.83 29.51 -1.87
N ASP A 215 35.49 29.26 -3.13
CA ASP A 215 35.83 30.16 -4.24
C ASP A 215 35.05 31.46 -4.22
N VAL A 216 33.76 31.44 -3.82
CA VAL A 216 32.97 32.67 -3.65
C VAL A 216 33.50 33.49 -2.48
N LEU A 217 33.90 32.84 -1.37
CA LEU A 217 34.57 33.51 -0.26
C LEU A 217 35.90 34.14 -0.69
N ARG A 218 36.72 33.42 -1.47
CA ARG A 218 37.98 33.94 -2.03
C ARG A 218 37.76 35.14 -2.94
N GLN A 219 36.76 35.11 -3.82
CA GLN A 219 36.44 36.24 -4.70
C GLN A 219 35.94 37.47 -3.91
N ALA A 220 35.11 37.27 -2.89
CA ALA A 220 34.67 38.35 -2.00
C ALA A 220 35.85 38.99 -1.24
N GLN A 221 36.82 38.19 -0.77
CA GLN A 221 38.05 38.66 -0.15
C GLN A 221 38.90 39.50 -1.12
N ILE A 222 39.05 39.08 -2.38
CA ILE A 222 39.79 39.83 -3.41
C ILE A 222 39.09 41.17 -3.73
N GLN A 223 37.76 41.18 -3.83
CA GLN A 223 37.02 42.43 -4.05
C GLN A 223 37.20 43.40 -2.88
N MET A 224 37.10 42.93 -1.64
CA MET A 224 37.25 43.75 -0.44
C MET A 224 38.65 44.37 -0.30
N THR A 225 39.71 43.67 -0.69
CA THR A 225 41.07 44.24 -0.69
C THR A 225 41.32 45.19 -1.86
N SER A 226 40.70 44.96 -3.02
CA SER A 226 40.80 45.88 -4.17
C SER A 226 40.10 47.23 -3.93
N THR A 227 39.03 47.26 -3.13
CA THR A 227 38.31 48.49 -2.77
C THR A 227 38.99 49.34 -1.70
N LEU A 228 40.00 48.81 -1.00
CA LEU A 228 40.77 49.54 0.02
C LEU A 228 42.02 50.24 -0.55
N ASN A 229 42.32 50.03 -1.84
CA ASN A 229 43.52 50.55 -2.52
C ASN A 229 43.21 51.66 -3.54
N ASN A 230 42.03 52.27 -3.47
CA ASN A 230 41.61 53.46 -4.24
C ASN A 230 41.16 54.56 -3.28
#